data_AF-A0A0P7ZGU7-F1
#
_entry.id   AF-A0A0P7ZGU7-F1
#
_cell.length_a   1.000
_cell.length_b   1.000
_cell.length_c   1.000
_cell.angle_alpha   90.00
_cell.angle_beta   90.00
_cell.angle_gamma   90.00
#
_symmetry.space_group_name_H-M   'P 1'
#
loop_
_entity.id
_entity.type
_entity.pdbx_description
1 polymer ?
#
loop_
_entity_poly.entity_id
_entity_poly.type
_entity_poly.pdbx_seq_one_letter_code
_entity_poly.pdbx_strand_id
1 'polypeptide(L)' 'MDVYYSLNGITFIWNEGKAQRNPIKHDGITFQQAAEAFFDPLLVVVEASRNDESRDAVIGLDKRWDLLFVVYIE' A
#
# COMPACT_ATOMS: atom_id res chain seq x y z
N MET A 1 2.13 -12.11 12.58
CA MET A 1 2.25 -10.95 13.48
C MET A 1 1.94 -9.69 12.69
N ASP A 2 1.45 -8.64 13.33
CA ASP A 2 1.26 -7.35 12.68
C ASP A 2 2.51 -6.50 12.83
N VAL A 3 2.87 -5.82 11.74
CA VAL A 3 3.99 -4.91 11.66
C VAL A 3 3.43 -3.49 11.59
N TYR A 4 3.94 -2.63 12.46
CA TYR A 4 3.58 -1.23 12.53
C TYR A 4 4.70 -0.40 11.90
N TYR A 5 4.33 0.50 10.99
CA TYR A 5 5.27 1.35 10.29
C TYR A 5 4.72 2.77 10.19
N SER A 6 5.42 3.72 10.80
CA SER A 6 5.03 5.13 10.76
C SER A 6 5.82 5.87 9.68
N LEU A 7 5.11 6.59 8.81
CA LEU A 7 5.68 7.44 7.77
C LEU A 7 4.90 8.75 7.71
N ASN A 8 5.62 9.88 7.83
CA ASN A 8 5.06 11.24 7.77
C ASN A 8 3.82 11.47 8.66
N GLY A 9 3.77 10.84 9.84
CA GLY A 9 2.67 10.99 10.80
C GLY A 9 1.49 10.03 10.59
N ILE A 10 1.52 9.18 9.58
CA ILE A 10 0.53 8.10 9.37
C ILE A 10 1.15 6.77 9.81
N THR A 11 0.38 5.95 10.51
CA THR A 11 0.79 4.58 10.88
C THR A 11 0.11 3.58 9.97
N PHE A 12 0.92 2.85 9.21
CA PHE A 12 0.50 1.74 8.39
C PHE A 12 0.68 0.43 9.14
N ILE A 13 -0.27 -0.49 8.95
CA ILE A 13 -0.28 -1.79 9.62
C ILE A 13 -0.47 -2.87 8.56
N TRP A 14 0.32 -3.92 8.64
CA TRP A 14 0.13 -5.09 7.80
C TRP A 14 0.59 -6.37 8.49
N ASN A 15 0.07 -7.49 8.02
CA ASN A 15 0.54 -8.80 8.43
C ASN A 15 1.95 -9.08 7.89
N GLU A 16 2.86 -9.50 8.76
CA GLU A 16 4.24 -9.85 8.44
C GLU A 16 4.33 -10.90 7.32
N GLY A 17 3.48 -11.92 7.34
CA GLY A 17 3.45 -12.94 6.29
C GLY A 17 3.04 -12.39 4.93
N LYS A 18 2.19 -11.34 4.88
CA LYS A 18 1.91 -10.61 3.64
C LYS A 18 3.14 -9.81 3.21
N ALA A 19 3.82 -9.14 4.13
CA ALA A 19 5.01 -8.34 3.83
C ALA A 19 6.11 -9.15 3.16
N GLN A 20 6.35 -10.38 3.61
CA GLN A 20 7.35 -11.28 3.01
C GLN A 20 6.96 -11.74 1.59
N ARG A 21 5.66 -11.88 1.31
CA ARG A 21 5.16 -12.35 0.01
C ARG A 21 4.99 -11.23 -1.02
N ASN A 22 4.80 -9.98 -0.58
CA ASN A 22 4.47 -8.88 -1.48
C ASN A 22 5.56 -8.64 -2.54
N PRO A 23 6.86 -8.53 -2.16
CA PRO A 23 7.93 -8.33 -3.14
C PRO A 23 8.04 -9.48 -4.15
N ILE A 24 7.75 -10.72 -3.73
CA ILE A 24 7.79 -11.90 -4.60
C ILE A 24 6.67 -11.84 -5.66
N LYS A 25 5.51 -11.29 -5.31
CA LYS A 25 4.33 -11.22 -6.18
C LYS A 25 4.26 -9.96 -7.03
N HIS A 26 4.96 -8.91 -6.63
CA HIS A 26 4.80 -7.57 -7.16
C HIS A 26 6.18 -6.94 -7.46
N ASP A 27 7.02 -7.63 -8.22
CA ASP A 27 8.27 -7.10 -8.79
C ASP A 27 9.19 -6.36 -7.78
N GLY A 28 9.27 -6.88 -6.55
CA GLY A 28 10.11 -6.31 -5.49
C GLY A 28 9.45 -5.27 -4.60
N ILE A 29 8.19 -4.86 -4.87
CA ILE A 29 7.50 -3.82 -4.11
C ILE A 29 7.22 -4.29 -2.68
N THR A 30 7.80 -3.56 -1.72
CA THR A 30 7.56 -3.74 -0.27
C THR A 30 6.39 -2.88 0.20
N PHE A 31 5.82 -3.19 1.37
CA PHE A 31 4.78 -2.32 1.94
C PHE A 31 5.32 -0.96 2.42
N GLN A 32 6.59 -0.89 2.83
CA GLN A 32 7.24 0.38 3.14
C GLN A 32 7.33 1.30 1.92
N GLN A 33 7.62 0.73 0.74
CA GLN A 33 7.61 1.48 -0.53
C GLN A 33 6.17 1.82 -0.97
N ALA A 34 5.24 0.86 -0.89
CA ALA A 34 3.84 1.10 -1.23
C ALA A 34 3.20 2.20 -0.36
N ALA A 35 3.61 2.33 0.91
CA ALA A 35 3.19 3.41 1.80
C ALA A 35 3.57 4.81 1.28
N GLU A 36 4.59 4.93 0.43
CA GLU A 36 4.98 6.22 -0.15
C GLU A 36 3.92 6.78 -1.10
N ALA A 37 3.17 5.92 -1.80
CA ALA A 37 2.11 6.33 -2.74
C ALA A 37 0.97 7.10 -2.06
N PHE A 38 0.78 6.92 -0.74
CA PHE A 38 -0.19 7.70 0.04
C PHE A 38 0.19 9.18 0.22
N PHE A 39 1.42 9.54 -0.15
CA PHE A 39 1.94 10.91 -0.07
C PHE A 39 2.13 11.55 -1.45
N ASP A 40 1.69 10.89 -2.53
CA ASP A 40 1.61 11.54 -3.83
C ASP A 40 0.51 12.62 -3.80
N PRO A 41 0.83 13.91 -4.02
CA PRO A 41 -0.16 14.99 -4.03
C PRO A 41 -1.22 14.84 -5.14
N LEU A 42 -0.96 13.98 -6.14
CA LEU A 42 -1.86 13.70 -7.25
C LEU A 42 -2.52 12.32 -7.16
N LEU A 43 -2.45 11.67 -5.99
CA LEU A 43 -3.04 10.36 -5.81
C LEU A 43 -4.54 10.36 -6.12
N VAL A 44 -5.02 9.23 -6.62
CA VAL A 44 -6.45 8.97 -6.81
C VAL A 44 -6.85 7.79 -5.93
N VAL A 45 -7.94 7.95 -5.20
CA VAL A 45 -8.57 6.84 -4.47
C VAL A 45 -9.66 6.24 -5.34
N VAL A 46 -9.63 4.92 -5.48
CA VAL A 46 -10.64 4.15 -6.23
C VAL A 46 -11.20 3.04 -5.37
N GLU A 47 -12.44 2.67 -5.65
CA GLU A 47 -13.12 1.51 -5.04
C GLU A 47 -12.42 0.23 -5.51
N ALA A 48 -12.08 -0.67 -4.57
CA ALA A 48 -11.31 -1.87 -4.82
C ALA A 48 -11.86 -3.10 -4.08
N SER A 49 -13.17 -3.10 -3.79
CA SER A 49 -13.82 -4.20 -3.08
C SER A 49 -13.71 -5.49 -3.87
N ARG A 50 -13.57 -6.59 -3.15
CA ARG A 50 -13.46 -7.92 -3.76
C ARG A 50 -13.99 -8.97 -2.82
N ASN A 51 -14.77 -9.91 -3.35
CA ASN A 51 -15.36 -11.01 -2.58
C ASN A 51 -16.11 -10.51 -1.33
N ASP A 52 -16.98 -9.52 -1.49
CA ASP A 52 -17.77 -8.90 -0.43
C ASP A 52 -16.97 -8.20 0.69
N GLU A 53 -15.66 -8.02 0.51
CA GLU A 53 -14.85 -7.19 1.41
C GLU A 53 -14.71 -5.78 0.84
N SER A 54 -15.20 -4.79 1.61
CA SER A 54 -15.03 -3.36 1.33
C SER A 54 -13.57 -2.97 1.43
N ARG A 55 -12.99 -2.48 0.34
CA ARG A 55 -11.59 -2.05 0.27
C ARG A 55 -11.46 -0.88 -0.68
N ASP A 56 -10.50 -0.02 -0.40
CA ASP A 56 -10.09 1.06 -1.29
C ASP A 56 -8.71 0.79 -1.85
N ALA A 57 -8.36 1.49 -2.93
CA ALA A 57 -7.00 1.52 -3.44
C ALA A 57 -6.54 2.93 -3.74
N VAL A 58 -5.30 3.22 -3.37
CA VAL A 58 -4.58 4.40 -3.87
C VAL A 58 -3.91 4.04 -5.19
N ILE A 59 -4.09 4.90 -6.19
CA ILE A 59 -3.24 4.98 -7.38
C ILE A 59 -2.35 6.21 -7.21
N GLY A 60 -1.04 6.01 -7.10
CA GLY A 60 -0.09 7.10 -6.86
C GLY A 60 1.35 6.68 -7.10
N LEU A 61 2.24 7.68 -7.23
CA LEU A 61 3.67 7.49 -7.41
C LEU A 61 4.38 7.32 -6.06
N ASP A 62 5.32 6.39 -6.00
CA ASP A 62 6.30 6.35 -4.91
C ASP A 62 7.46 7.35 -5.14
N LYS A 63 8.46 7.36 -4.25
CA LYS A 63 9.61 8.28 -4.41
C LYS A 63 10.54 7.89 -5.57
N ARG A 64 10.37 6.71 -6.15
CA ARG A 64 11.14 6.22 -7.30
C ARG A 64 10.42 6.47 -8.63
N TRP A 65 9.25 7.11 -8.59
CA TRP A 65 8.38 7.33 -9.74
C TRP A 65 7.76 6.04 -10.30
N ASP A 66 7.70 4.99 -9.49
CA ASP A 66 6.89 3.81 -9.81
C ASP A 66 5.42 4.14 -9.57
N LEU A 67 4.56 3.93 -10.58
CA LEU A 67 3.12 4.10 -10.44
C LEU A 67 2.54 2.85 -9.77
N LEU A 68 2.03 3.00 -8.56
CA LEU A 68 1.57 1.89 -7.73
C LEU A 68 0.04 1.88 -7.59
N PHE A 69 -0.52 0.67 -7.54
CA PHE A 69 -1.91 0.41 -7.14
C PHE A 69 -1.89 -0.28 -5.77
N VAL A 70 -2.24 0.45 -4.71
CA VAL A 70 -2.07 0.00 -3.32
C VAL A 70 -3.43 -0.18 -2.65
N VAL A 71 -3.85 -1.43 -2.49
CA VAL A 71 -5.12 -1.79 -1.82
C VAL A 71 -4.94 -1.72 -0.30
N TYR A 72 -5.88 -1.06 0.38
CA TYR A 72 -5.89 -0.92 1.84
C TYR A 72 -7.30 -1.04 2.42
N ILE A 73 -7.34 -1.10 3.75
CA ILE A 73 -8.53 -0.99 4.59
C ILE A 73 -8.23 0.06 5.66
N GLU A 74 -9.24 0.84 6.06
CA GLU A 74 -9.15 1.81 7.17
C GLU A 74 -9.22 1.14 8.55
#